data_AF-A0A2E0AIK3-F1
#
_entry.id   AF-A0A2E0AIK3-F1
#
_cell.length_a   1.000
_cell.length_b   1.000
_cell.length_c   1.000
_cell.angle_alpha   90.00
_cell.angle_beta   90.00
_cell.angle_gamma   90.00
#
_symmetry.space_group_name_H-M   'P 1'
#
loop_
_entity.id
_entity.type
_entity.pdbx_description
1 polymer ?
#
loop_
_entity_poly.entity_id
_entity_poly.type
_entity_poly.pdbx_seq_one_letter_code
_entity_poly.pdbx_strand_id
1 'polypeptide(L)'
;MNFKKIVTSSAIALIGTCSTMAMMAPAQAADGCSSGFRYSYRRDRCVARTDVRPGLRARRRNTNGQNVMYVSNSERFFRAIPNSQFWLMKMRNGEKYIFREMNRDQWSVYLQNERGVQAQLDLHTRKITYSIPGIEPLYFRIGSAYH
;
A
#
# COMPACT_ATOMS: atom_id res chain seq x y z
N MET A 1 -91.60 -8.99 -40.71
CA MET A 1 -92.03 -9.88 -39.61
C MET A 1 -90.84 -10.71 -39.13
N ASN A 2 -90.50 -10.55 -37.85
CA ASN A 2 -89.84 -11.50 -36.94
C ASN A 2 -88.42 -12.02 -37.24
N PHE A 3 -87.43 -11.27 -36.76
CA PHE A 3 -86.15 -11.76 -36.27
C PHE A 3 -86.32 -12.53 -34.94
N LYS A 4 -85.70 -13.71 -34.81
CA LYS A 4 -85.57 -14.47 -33.55
C LYS A 4 -84.10 -14.56 -33.10
N LYS A 5 -83.84 -13.80 -32.03
CA LYS A 5 -82.96 -13.93 -30.84
C LYS A 5 -81.87 -15.03 -30.77
N ILE A 6 -80.59 -14.68 -30.57
CA ILE A 6 -79.79 -14.50 -29.31
C ILE A 6 -79.29 -15.83 -28.69
N VAL A 7 -77.95 -15.98 -28.60
CA VAL A 7 -77.19 -16.54 -27.45
C VAL A 7 -75.80 -15.85 -27.45
N THR A 8 -75.61 -14.73 -26.75
CA THR A 8 -74.81 -14.59 -25.51
C THR A 8 -73.76 -15.68 -25.23
N SER A 9 -72.48 -15.35 -25.38
CA SER A 9 -71.51 -15.73 -24.35
C SER A 9 -70.33 -14.75 -24.33
N SER A 10 -70.22 -14.12 -23.19
CA SER A 10 -69.08 -13.38 -22.65
C SER A 10 -67.77 -14.16 -22.79
N ALA A 11 -66.64 -13.46 -22.98
CA ALA A 11 -65.53 -13.48 -22.02
C ALA A 11 -64.22 -12.90 -22.58
N ILE A 12 -63.75 -11.89 -21.86
CA ILE A 12 -62.36 -11.63 -21.45
C ILE A 12 -61.40 -11.13 -22.53
N ALA A 13 -61.24 -9.81 -22.52
CA ALA A 13 -60.05 -9.12 -22.99
C ALA A 13 -58.82 -9.63 -22.23
N LEU A 14 -57.92 -10.35 -22.90
CA LEU A 14 -56.54 -10.50 -22.43
C LEU A 14 -55.79 -9.24 -22.84
N ILE A 15 -55.80 -8.25 -21.95
CA ILE A 15 -54.82 -7.18 -21.95
C ILE A 15 -53.48 -7.86 -21.67
N GLY A 16 -52.74 -8.17 -22.74
CA GLY A 16 -51.34 -8.52 -22.65
C GLY A 16 -50.57 -7.28 -22.20
N THR A 17 -50.47 -7.07 -20.89
CA THR A 17 -49.42 -6.25 -20.31
C THR A 17 -48.11 -6.97 -20.58
N CYS A 18 -47.48 -6.69 -21.72
CA CYS A 18 -46.04 -6.86 -21.85
C CYS A 18 -45.42 -5.86 -20.86
N SER A 19 -45.30 -6.27 -19.61
CA SER A 19 -44.33 -5.73 -18.69
C SER A 19 -42.97 -5.93 -19.38
N THR A 20 -42.53 -4.93 -20.15
CA THR A 20 -41.12 -4.77 -20.46
C THR A 20 -40.46 -4.52 -19.12
N MET A 21 -40.12 -5.62 -18.43
CA MET A 21 -39.05 -5.58 -17.47
C MET A 21 -37.81 -5.22 -18.27
N ALA A 22 -37.61 -3.92 -18.47
CA ALA A 22 -36.29 -3.36 -18.60
C ALA A 22 -35.60 -3.59 -17.24
N MET A 23 -35.28 -4.85 -16.96
CA MET A 23 -34.19 -5.14 -16.04
C MET A 23 -32.97 -4.62 -16.78
N MET A 24 -32.57 -3.41 -16.41
CA MET A 24 -31.25 -2.89 -16.67
C MET A 24 -30.29 -4.05 -16.47
N ALA A 25 -29.62 -4.47 -17.54
CA ALA A 25 -28.57 -5.47 -17.44
C ALA A 25 -27.72 -5.09 -16.25
N PRO A 26 -27.54 -5.95 -15.24
CA PRO A 26 -26.50 -5.67 -14.29
C PRO A 26 -25.22 -5.71 -15.12
N ALA A 27 -24.62 -4.55 -15.33
CA ALA A 27 -23.19 -4.43 -15.53
C ALA A 27 -22.51 -4.91 -14.23
N GLN A 28 -22.74 -6.17 -13.85
CA GLN A 28 -22.12 -6.86 -12.73
C GLN A 28 -21.25 -7.94 -13.33
N ALA A 29 -19.97 -7.58 -13.47
CA ALA A 29 -18.83 -8.46 -13.60
C ALA A 29 -18.79 -9.36 -14.84
N ALA A 30 -17.99 -8.96 -15.83
CA ALA A 30 -17.51 -9.84 -16.90
C ALA A 30 -16.82 -11.15 -16.40
N ASP A 31 -16.59 -11.28 -15.09
CA ASP A 31 -15.84 -12.37 -14.46
C ASP A 31 -16.68 -13.26 -13.52
N GLY A 32 -18.00 -13.06 -13.38
CA GLY A 32 -18.87 -13.88 -12.51
C GLY A 32 -18.59 -13.82 -11.00
N CYS A 33 -17.62 -13.03 -10.55
CA CYS A 33 -17.28 -12.87 -9.13
C CYS A 33 -18.11 -11.76 -8.47
N SER A 34 -18.45 -11.97 -7.19
CA SER A 34 -19.15 -11.00 -6.35
C SER A 34 -18.36 -9.69 -6.16
N SER A 35 -19.06 -8.62 -5.76
CA SER A 35 -18.44 -7.33 -5.46
C SER A 35 -17.30 -7.50 -4.46
N GLY A 36 -16.11 -6.98 -4.80
CA GLY A 36 -14.89 -7.16 -4.00
C GLY A 36 -13.99 -8.33 -4.42
N PHE A 37 -14.42 -9.15 -5.37
CA PHE A 37 -13.65 -10.27 -5.92
C PHE A 37 -13.36 -10.08 -7.41
N ARG A 38 -12.38 -10.82 -7.92
CA ARG A 38 -12.05 -10.92 -9.35
C ARG A 38 -11.62 -12.35 -9.66
N TYR A 39 -11.90 -12.82 -10.87
CA TYR A 39 -11.49 -14.16 -11.26
C TYR A 39 -9.97 -14.18 -11.55
N SER A 40 -9.28 -15.22 -11.05
CA SER A 40 -7.84 -15.40 -11.24
C SER A 40 -7.60 -16.65 -12.07
N TYR A 41 -7.34 -16.49 -13.37
CA TYR A 41 -7.01 -17.61 -14.28
C TYR A 41 -5.86 -18.49 -13.77
N ARG A 42 -4.92 -17.92 -12.99
CA ARG A 42 -3.79 -18.68 -12.40
C ARG A 42 -4.20 -19.61 -11.25
N ARG A 43 -5.29 -19.31 -10.54
CA ARG A 43 -5.77 -20.07 -9.38
C ARG A 43 -7.12 -20.75 -9.65
N ASP A 44 -7.62 -20.62 -10.88
CA ASP A 44 -8.92 -21.10 -11.34
C ASP A 44 -10.07 -20.81 -10.35
N ARG A 45 -10.05 -19.61 -9.74
CA ARG A 45 -11.03 -19.22 -8.72
C ARG A 45 -11.15 -17.71 -8.57
N CYS A 46 -12.27 -17.26 -8.01
CA CYS A 46 -12.42 -15.88 -7.53
C CYS A 46 -11.46 -15.64 -6.36
N VAL A 47 -10.66 -14.58 -6.47
CA VAL A 47 -9.78 -14.09 -5.42
C VAL A 47 -10.26 -12.71 -4.99
N ALA A 48 -10.05 -12.37 -3.72
CA ALA A 48 -10.38 -11.03 -3.27
C ALA A 48 -9.57 -10.02 -4.10
N ARG A 49 -10.17 -8.88 -4.48
CA ARG A 49 -9.47 -7.81 -5.22
C ARG A 49 -8.28 -7.27 -4.42
N THR A 50 -8.29 -7.45 -3.10
CA THR A 50 -7.17 -7.17 -2.18
C THR A 50 -5.95 -8.03 -2.45
N ASP A 51 -6.13 -9.24 -3.00
CA ASP A 51 -5.06 -10.21 -3.18
C ASP A 51 -4.28 -10.00 -4.47
N VAL A 52 -4.79 -9.15 -5.37
CA VAL A 52 -4.08 -8.74 -6.59
C VAL A 52 -3.74 -7.26 -6.55
N ARG A 53 -2.91 -6.90 -5.58
CA ARG A 53 -1.71 -6.09 -5.82
C ARG A 53 -0.65 -6.41 -4.76
N PRO A 54 0.42 -7.14 -5.13
CA PRO A 54 1.62 -7.24 -4.33
C PRO A 54 2.31 -5.87 -4.40
N GLY A 55 2.12 -5.05 -3.38
CA GLY A 55 2.65 -3.70 -3.39
C GLY A 55 1.98 -2.87 -2.33
N LEU A 56 2.54 -2.95 -1.12
CA LEU A 56 2.99 -1.76 -0.42
C LEU A 56 2.13 -0.50 -0.65
N ARG A 57 0.83 -0.57 -0.33
CA ARG A 57 0.30 0.43 0.60
C ARG A 57 0.90 0.08 1.96
N ALA A 58 2.23 0.17 2.04
CA ALA A 58 2.86 0.67 3.24
C ALA A 58 2.06 1.92 3.50
N ARG A 59 1.14 1.81 4.46
CA ARG A 59 0.50 2.91 5.13
C ARG A 59 1.62 3.93 5.22
N ARG A 60 1.57 4.97 4.39
CA ARG A 60 2.38 6.18 4.59
C ARG A 60 1.84 6.74 5.90
N ARG A 61 2.13 6.08 7.03
CA ARG A 61 2.33 6.79 8.27
C ARG A 61 3.40 7.79 7.86
N ASN A 62 3.15 9.06 8.13
CA ASN A 62 4.09 10.13 7.82
C ASN A 62 5.42 9.78 8.51
N THR A 63 6.29 9.04 7.82
CA THR A 63 7.59 8.63 8.34
C THR A 63 8.46 9.87 8.30
N ASN A 64 8.95 10.26 9.47
CA ASN A 64 9.68 11.49 9.69
C ASN A 64 10.82 11.20 10.67
N GLY A 65 11.66 12.20 10.98
CA GLY A 65 12.79 12.00 11.89
C GLY A 65 12.37 11.54 13.29
N GLN A 66 11.16 11.87 13.73
CA GLN A 66 10.66 11.49 15.06
C GLN A 66 10.26 10.02 15.17
N ASN A 67 9.66 9.44 14.12
CA ASN A 67 9.11 8.08 14.19
C ASN A 67 9.86 7.04 13.34
N VAL A 68 10.88 7.43 12.59
CA VAL A 68 11.64 6.48 11.77
C VAL A 68 12.35 5.45 12.64
N MET A 69 12.25 4.18 12.23
CA MET A 69 12.95 3.05 12.86
C MET A 69 13.85 2.31 11.88
N TYR A 70 13.71 2.57 10.58
CA TYR A 70 14.51 1.94 9.55
C TYR A 70 14.77 2.90 8.38
N VAL A 71 16.02 2.93 7.91
CA VAL A 71 16.45 3.68 6.73
C VAL A 71 17.39 2.80 5.93
N SER A 72 17.24 2.72 4.61
CA SER A 72 18.14 1.95 3.76
C SER A 72 18.40 2.57 2.40
N ASN A 73 19.50 2.14 1.81
CA ASN A 73 19.82 2.31 0.39
C ASN A 73 20.22 0.95 -0.22
N SER A 74 20.77 0.97 -1.43
CA SER A 74 21.22 -0.24 -2.16
C SER A 74 22.37 -0.99 -1.48
N GLU A 75 23.10 -0.35 -0.57
CA GLU A 75 24.35 -0.86 -0.02
C GLU A 75 24.32 -1.06 1.49
N ARG A 76 23.44 -0.35 2.22
CA ARG A 76 23.40 -0.37 3.67
C ARG A 76 22.02 -0.09 4.21
N PHE A 77 21.77 -0.55 5.43
CA PHE A 77 20.60 -0.15 6.20
C PHE A 77 20.97 0.22 7.61
N PHE A 78 20.16 1.11 8.16
CA PHE A 78 20.11 1.53 9.54
C PHE A 78 18.80 1.02 10.13
N ARG A 79 18.88 0.40 11.31
CA ARG A 79 17.72 -0.07 12.05
C ARG A 79 17.86 0.35 13.51
N ALA A 80 16.88 1.08 14.01
CA ALA A 80 16.78 1.39 15.44
C ALA A 80 16.63 0.09 16.23
N ILE A 81 17.39 -0.04 17.30
CA ILE A 81 17.24 -1.15 18.25
C ILE A 81 16.08 -0.78 19.17
N PRO A 82 15.04 -1.63 19.29
CA PRO A 82 13.89 -1.34 20.15
C PRO A 82 14.30 -1.06 21.60
N ASN A 83 13.61 -0.11 22.25
CA ASN A 83 13.83 0.28 23.64
C ASN A 83 15.28 0.70 23.96
N SER A 84 15.96 1.30 22.98
CA SER A 84 17.36 1.68 23.10
C SER A 84 17.67 2.98 22.36
N GLN A 85 18.80 3.61 22.71
CA GLN A 85 19.35 4.75 21.98
C GLN A 85 20.30 4.32 20.85
N PHE A 86 20.34 3.04 20.51
CA PHE A 86 21.29 2.51 19.54
C PHE A 86 20.63 2.16 18.20
N TRP A 87 21.40 2.33 17.14
CA TRP A 87 21.06 1.95 15.77
C TRP A 87 22.09 0.96 15.25
N LEU A 88 21.60 -0.11 14.66
CA LEU A 88 22.41 -1.05 13.91
C LEU A 88 22.51 -0.57 12.47
N MET A 89 23.73 -0.27 12.03
CA MET A 89 24.06 -0.17 10.61
C MET A 89 24.58 -1.52 10.12
N LYS A 90 24.07 -2.03 9.00
CA LYS A 90 24.62 -3.20 8.33
C LYS A 90 24.84 -2.90 6.86
N MET A 91 26.03 -3.26 6.38
CA MET A 91 26.46 -3.15 5.00
C MET A 91 26.09 -4.41 4.21
N ARG A 92 26.02 -4.29 2.88
CA ARG A 92 25.72 -5.40 1.96
C ARG A 92 26.75 -6.53 2.05
N ASN A 93 28.01 -6.21 2.31
CA ASN A 93 29.10 -7.17 2.53
C ASN A 93 28.96 -7.94 3.87
N GLY A 94 28.00 -7.58 4.73
CA GLY A 94 27.74 -8.23 6.01
C GLY A 94 28.33 -7.52 7.22
N GLU A 95 29.18 -6.51 7.03
CA GLU A 95 29.76 -5.71 8.12
C GLU A 95 28.65 -4.99 8.91
N LYS A 96 28.88 -4.86 10.21
CA LYS A 96 27.92 -4.28 11.16
C LYS A 96 28.61 -3.23 12.01
N TYR A 97 27.88 -2.16 12.29
CA TYR A 97 28.33 -1.06 13.14
C TYR A 97 27.19 -0.62 14.04
N ILE A 98 27.53 -0.28 15.26
CA ILE A 98 26.58 0.30 16.21
C ILE A 98 26.80 1.80 16.26
N PHE A 99 25.70 2.54 16.16
CA PHE A 99 25.67 3.98 16.32
C PHE A 99 24.80 4.31 17.52
N ARG A 100 25.24 5.24 18.35
CA ARG A 100 24.41 5.89 19.37
C ARG A 100 23.65 7.05 18.72
N GLU A 101 22.37 7.14 18.99
CA GLU A 101 21.57 8.29 18.64
C GLU A 101 21.87 9.45 19.59
N MET A 102 22.24 10.57 19.00
CA MET A 102 22.58 11.79 19.73
C MET A 102 21.36 12.71 19.85
N ASN A 103 20.58 12.81 18.76
CA ASN A 103 19.36 13.62 18.72
C ASN A 103 18.49 13.21 17.52
N ARG A 104 17.24 13.65 17.51
CA ARG A 104 16.35 13.59 16.33
C ARG A 104 15.42 14.81 16.29
N ASP A 105 15.04 15.22 15.10
CA ASP A 105 14.07 16.27 14.85
C ASP A 105 12.95 15.78 13.92
N GLN A 106 12.13 16.69 13.40
CA GLN A 106 11.04 16.32 12.49
C GLN A 106 11.53 15.68 11.18
N TRP A 107 12.76 15.93 10.76
CA TRP A 107 13.29 15.54 9.45
C TRP A 107 14.47 14.60 9.53
N SER A 108 15.28 14.71 10.57
CA SER A 108 16.58 14.05 10.67
C SER A 108 16.76 13.25 11.94
N VAL A 109 17.59 12.21 11.85
CA VAL A 109 18.17 11.51 13.02
C VAL A 109 19.67 11.67 12.97
N TYR A 110 20.27 12.06 14.10
CA TYR A 110 21.70 12.28 14.25
C TYR A 110 22.31 11.16 15.07
N LEU A 111 23.30 10.49 14.49
CA LEU A 111 23.92 9.29 14.99
C LEU A 111 25.43 9.51 15.15
N GLN A 112 26.04 8.86 16.13
CA GLN A 112 27.49 8.87 16.34
C GLN A 112 27.97 7.49 16.77
N ASN A 113 29.08 7.00 16.20
CA ASN A 113 29.72 5.78 16.68
C ASN A 113 30.87 6.07 17.67
N GLU A 114 31.38 5.03 18.31
CA GLU A 114 32.49 5.12 19.28
C GLU A 114 33.79 5.69 18.68
N ARG A 115 33.94 5.64 17.35
CA ARG A 115 35.10 6.16 16.63
C ARG A 115 34.95 7.63 16.24
N GLY A 116 33.90 8.31 16.72
CA GLY A 116 33.62 9.70 16.42
C GLY A 116 33.02 9.96 15.04
N VAL A 117 32.70 8.92 14.26
CA VAL A 117 31.99 9.07 12.98
C VAL A 117 30.55 9.47 13.25
N GLN A 118 30.14 10.60 12.68
CA GLN A 118 28.78 11.09 12.76
C GLN A 118 28.02 10.72 11.50
N ALA A 119 26.75 10.33 11.65
CA ALA A 119 25.86 10.08 10.54
C ALA A 119 24.56 10.86 10.73
N GLN A 120 24.11 11.57 9.70
CA GLN A 120 22.81 12.22 9.65
C GLN A 120 21.92 11.47 8.67
N LEU A 121 20.78 10.99 9.16
CA LEU A 121 19.73 10.39 8.35
C LEU A 121 18.67 11.45 8.08
N ASP A 122 18.75 12.16 6.96
CA ASP A 122 17.82 13.23 6.58
C ASP A 122 16.71 12.67 5.66
N LEU A 123 15.51 12.50 6.24
CA LEU A 123 14.33 11.99 5.54
C LEU A 123 13.68 13.04 4.64
N HIS A 124 13.88 14.32 4.90
CA HIS A 124 13.32 15.42 4.13
C HIS A 124 14.04 15.57 2.79
N THR A 125 15.37 15.61 2.79
CA THR A 125 16.18 15.65 1.56
C THR A 125 16.52 14.28 1.00
N ARG A 126 16.17 13.21 1.73
CA ARG A 126 16.46 11.80 1.40
C ARG A 126 17.96 11.51 1.26
N LYS A 127 18.75 12.02 2.21
CA LYS A 127 20.22 11.89 2.23
C LYS A 127 20.71 11.25 3.52
N ILE A 128 21.77 10.47 3.39
CA ILE A 128 22.59 9.95 4.49
C ILE A 128 23.93 10.68 4.36
N THR A 129 24.26 11.50 5.35
CA THR A 129 25.53 12.22 5.40
C THR A 129 26.42 11.57 6.45
N TYR A 130 27.68 11.27 6.12
CA TYR A 130 28.69 10.87 7.09
C TYR A 130 29.72 11.98 7.26
N SER A 131 30.04 12.30 8.51
CA SER A 131 31.20 13.12 8.86
C SER A 131 32.21 12.22 9.56
N ILE A 132 33.34 11.97 8.90
CA ILE A 132 34.44 11.17 9.42
C ILE A 132 35.59 12.14 9.71
N PRO A 133 36.17 12.14 10.91
CA PRO A 133 37.30 13.01 11.23
C PRO A 133 38.44 12.88 10.22
N GLY A 134 38.87 14.01 9.65
CA GLY A 134 39.97 14.04 8.67
C GLY A 134 39.60 13.68 7.23
N ILE A 135 38.31 13.47 6.93
CA ILE A 135 37.81 13.16 5.58
C ILE A 135 36.67 14.12 5.25
N GLU A 136 36.54 14.51 3.98
CA GLU A 136 35.37 15.25 3.51
C GLU A 136 34.07 14.48 3.76
N PRO A 137 32.95 15.17 4.06
CA PRO A 137 31.67 14.52 4.28
C PRO A 137 31.20 13.69 3.08
N LEU A 138 30.73 12.47 3.35
CA LEU A 138 30.22 11.57 2.33
C LEU A 138 28.70 11.59 2.28
N TYR A 139 28.13 11.57 1.08
CA TYR A 139 26.69 11.65 0.86
C TYR A 139 26.16 10.42 0.11
N PHE A 140 25.08 9.84 0.63
CA PHE A 140 24.38 8.72 -0.01
C PHE A 140 22.87 8.99 -0.05
N ARG A 141 22.19 8.54 -1.10
CA ARG A 141 20.74 8.70 -1.22
C ARG A 141 19.98 7.64 -0.42
N ILE A 142 18.89 8.03 0.22
CA ILE A 142 17.95 7.11 0.88
C ILE A 142 17.03 6.45 -0.16
N GLY A 143 17.09 5.14 -0.25
CA GLY A 143 16.20 4.32 -1.08
C GLY A 143 14.85 4.08 -0.41
N SER A 144 14.85 3.70 0.88
CA SER A 144 13.64 3.40 1.64
C SER A 144 13.76 3.87 3.09
N ALA A 145 12.64 4.26 3.70
CA ALA A 145 12.55 4.58 5.12
C ALA A 145 11.16 4.21 5.65
N TYR A 146 11.09 3.65 6.86
CA TYR A 146 9.84 3.27 7.52
C TYR A 146 9.97 3.28 9.06
N HIS A 147 8.83 3.40 9.74
CA HIS A 147 8.66 3.23 11.18
C HIS A 147 8.44 1.76 11.55
#